data_AF-A0A412DZM5-F1
#
_entry.id   AF-A0A412DZM5-F1
#
_cell.length_a   1.000
_cell.length_b   1.000
_cell.length_c   1.000
_cell.angle_alpha   90.00
_cell.angle_beta   90.00
_cell.angle_gamma   90.00
#
_symmetry.space_group_name_H-M   'P 1'
#
loop_
_entity.id
_entity.type
_entity.pdbx_description
1 polymer ?
#
loop_
_entity_poly.entity_id
_entity_poly.type
_entity_poly.pdbx_seq_one_letter_code
_entity_poly.pdbx_strand_id
1 'polypeptide(L)'
;MINNEHNPIAIRISNIQDLWIENREKFPDAKIYCLVCEPTDYQIVEGFIRLEASEHGCTSDIIVGFKADYNDKTDFYKFLIKTWIDSFSMDVEKNPDWDWADFSSFKSELTSVSSLSADKLRDLYIRLVTSFKKFVGDNNLLGITLFISRIGDVEALNEVIKEIAERLPAGVALILIDYKKREVYDILLSEMKGRICLIDIPNQNMAGAYKEIATQGNPQDPNVKYRKCLFELGEAASKGNKDEAKKLGYELIRLSREIGGTAFMASSYLMFGGFMVRFHREAGFCHDLFDKGIALVLPKYHDEQDCAQILLQLYNYKGTVHSYNKDITGAIKQFMTAVKIAKEVDMKTEVVNEYNYALLMALKKDRLTYEPILNEAFEYGYSFSDEDLKIINLSFIASTYLDKTYSLDSSKRDEISKRMSDLYGEDWQLSTKELAAKLDAEYSLRNQK
;
A
#
# COMPACT_ATOMS: atom_id res chain seq x y z
N MET A 1 -20.75 -28.34 -1.19
CA MET A 1 -20.37 -27.00 -1.71
C MET A 1 -20.99 -25.97 -0.79
N ILE A 2 -20.16 -25.29 0.00
CA ILE A 2 -20.63 -24.20 0.86
C ILE A 2 -20.82 -23.00 -0.07
N ASN A 3 -22.05 -22.48 -0.15
CA ASN A 3 -22.36 -21.28 -0.94
C ASN A 3 -21.49 -20.12 -0.44
N ASN A 4 -20.49 -19.73 -1.24
CA ASN A 4 -19.67 -18.53 -1.02
C ASN A 4 -20.43 -17.23 -1.35
N GLU A 5 -21.71 -17.32 -1.73
CA GLU A 5 -22.63 -16.20 -2.04
C GLU A 5 -22.85 -15.21 -0.87
N HIS A 6 -22.32 -15.51 0.32
CA HIS A 6 -22.36 -14.61 1.48
C HIS A 6 -21.04 -13.88 1.75
N ASN A 7 -19.98 -14.09 0.95
CA ASN A 7 -18.75 -13.32 1.08
C ASN A 7 -18.93 -11.93 0.44
N PRO A 8 -18.81 -10.84 1.20
CA PRO A 8 -18.94 -9.48 0.68
C PRO A 8 -18.06 -9.22 -0.54
N ILE A 9 -16.84 -9.74 -0.56
CA ILE A 9 -15.88 -9.58 -1.66
C ILE A 9 -16.33 -10.34 -2.90
N ALA A 10 -16.85 -11.56 -2.75
CA ALA A 10 -17.37 -12.34 -3.87
C ALA A 10 -18.54 -11.61 -4.56
N ILE A 11 -19.44 -10.99 -3.78
CA ILE A 11 -20.54 -10.19 -4.33
C ILE A 11 -20.02 -9.03 -5.19
N ARG A 12 -18.96 -8.31 -4.75
CA ARG A 12 -18.38 -7.20 -5.53
C ARG A 12 -17.68 -7.70 -6.79
N ILE A 13 -17.01 -8.86 -6.74
CA ILE A 13 -16.44 -9.48 -7.93
C ILE A 13 -17.55 -9.86 -8.91
N SER A 14 -18.66 -10.45 -8.44
CA SER A 14 -19.80 -10.79 -9.28
C SER A 14 -20.43 -9.58 -9.98
N ASN A 15 -20.53 -8.43 -9.29
CA ASN A 15 -20.97 -7.20 -9.94
C ASN A 15 -20.07 -6.80 -11.12
N ILE A 16 -18.75 -7.00 -11.01
CA ILE A 16 -17.80 -6.71 -12.10
C ILE A 16 -17.92 -7.77 -13.21
N GLN A 17 -18.13 -9.03 -12.87
CA GLN A 17 -18.38 -10.12 -13.84
C GLN A 17 -19.64 -9.83 -14.66
N ASP A 18 -20.73 -9.41 -14.03
CA ASP A 18 -21.98 -9.05 -14.72
C ASP A 18 -21.76 -7.89 -15.70
N LEU A 19 -21.03 -6.86 -15.29
CA LEU A 19 -20.67 -5.73 -16.16
C LEU A 19 -19.79 -6.18 -17.33
N TRP A 20 -18.82 -7.07 -17.07
CA TRP A 20 -17.98 -7.62 -18.12
C TRP A 20 -18.80 -8.39 -19.15
N ILE A 21 -19.66 -9.32 -18.71
CA ILE A 21 -20.53 -10.13 -19.57
C ILE A 21 -21.44 -9.22 -20.41
N GLU A 22 -22.13 -8.27 -19.78
CA GLU A 22 -23.03 -7.34 -20.47
C GLU A 22 -22.31 -6.54 -21.58
N ASN A 23 -21.11 -6.04 -21.30
CA ASN A 23 -20.35 -5.25 -22.27
C ASN A 23 -19.71 -6.11 -23.36
N ARG A 24 -19.29 -7.34 -23.02
CA ARG A 24 -18.78 -8.33 -23.97
C ARG A 24 -19.83 -8.73 -25.00
N GLU A 25 -21.08 -8.91 -24.57
CA GLU A 25 -22.20 -9.22 -25.46
C GLU A 25 -22.54 -8.02 -26.38
N LYS A 26 -22.49 -6.80 -25.87
CA LYS A 26 -22.82 -5.58 -26.65
C LYS A 26 -21.73 -5.18 -27.64
N PHE A 27 -20.45 -5.42 -27.31
CA PHE A 27 -19.31 -4.96 -28.09
C PHE A 27 -18.34 -6.11 -28.44
N PRO A 28 -18.80 -7.20 -29.07
CA PRO A 28 -18.01 -8.42 -29.24
C PRO A 28 -16.72 -8.22 -30.05
N ASP A 29 -16.70 -7.23 -30.95
CA ASP A 29 -15.57 -6.93 -31.83
C ASP A 29 -14.61 -5.86 -31.28
N ALA A 30 -14.80 -5.40 -30.03
CA ALA A 30 -13.89 -4.44 -29.42
C ALA A 30 -12.47 -5.02 -29.33
N LYS A 31 -11.48 -4.21 -29.71
CA LYS A 31 -10.06 -4.54 -29.65
C LYS A 31 -9.45 -4.23 -28.29
N ILE A 32 -10.09 -3.33 -27.54
CA ILE A 32 -9.67 -2.95 -26.19
C ILE A 32 -10.92 -2.85 -25.31
N TYR A 33 -10.86 -3.44 -24.12
CA TYR A 33 -11.78 -3.18 -23.02
C TYR A 33 -11.04 -2.39 -21.96
N CYS A 34 -11.51 -1.18 -21.65
CA CYS A 34 -10.91 -0.33 -20.62
C CYS A 34 -11.82 -0.32 -19.38
N LEU A 35 -11.36 -0.95 -18.31
CA LEU A 35 -12.03 -0.99 -17.01
C LEU A 35 -11.65 0.26 -16.22
N VAL A 36 -12.60 1.18 -16.03
CA VAL A 36 -12.36 2.44 -15.31
C VAL A 36 -12.95 2.33 -13.91
N CYS A 37 -12.12 2.46 -12.88
CA CYS A 37 -12.53 2.27 -11.49
C CYS A 37 -12.04 3.39 -10.55
N GLU A 38 -12.59 3.45 -9.33
CA GLU A 38 -12.00 4.30 -8.29
C GLU A 38 -10.66 3.71 -7.83
N PRO A 39 -9.64 4.52 -7.46
CA PRO A 39 -8.36 4.01 -6.96
C PRO A 39 -8.50 3.05 -5.78
N THR A 40 -9.51 3.26 -4.92
CA THR A 40 -9.82 2.39 -3.78
C THR A 40 -10.33 1.00 -4.18
N ASP A 41 -10.80 0.85 -5.41
CA ASP A 41 -11.41 -0.37 -5.92
C ASP A 41 -10.45 -1.15 -6.84
N TYR A 42 -9.24 -0.65 -7.09
CA TYR A 42 -8.26 -1.32 -7.97
C TYR A 42 -8.03 -2.80 -7.59
N GLN A 43 -7.87 -3.08 -6.30
CA GLN A 43 -7.62 -4.45 -5.83
C GLN A 43 -8.77 -5.41 -6.15
N ILE A 44 -10.02 -4.92 -6.15
CA ILE A 44 -11.16 -5.78 -6.47
C ILE A 44 -11.27 -6.02 -7.98
N VAL A 45 -10.89 -5.05 -8.81
CA VAL A 45 -10.78 -5.22 -10.27
C VAL A 45 -9.65 -6.20 -10.62
N GLU A 46 -8.48 -6.09 -9.98
CA GLU A 46 -7.41 -7.08 -10.12
C GLU A 46 -7.88 -8.48 -9.66
N GLY A 47 -8.66 -8.54 -8.57
CA GLY A 47 -9.26 -9.77 -8.06
C GLY A 47 -10.21 -10.42 -9.08
N PHE A 48 -11.05 -9.63 -9.75
CA PHE A 48 -11.89 -10.07 -10.86
C PHE A 48 -11.05 -10.71 -11.99
N ILE A 49 -10.03 -10.01 -12.48
CA ILE A 49 -9.17 -10.53 -13.56
C ILE A 49 -8.50 -11.84 -13.16
N ARG A 50 -8.01 -11.94 -11.92
CA ARG A 50 -7.39 -13.17 -11.41
C ARG A 50 -8.38 -14.33 -11.30
N LEU A 51 -9.61 -14.05 -10.90
CA LEU A 51 -10.66 -15.06 -10.82
C LEU A 51 -11.00 -15.58 -12.22
N GLU A 52 -11.20 -14.69 -13.19
CA GLU A 52 -11.49 -15.07 -14.59
C GLU A 52 -10.30 -15.76 -15.27
N ALA A 53 -9.06 -15.48 -14.84
CA ALA A 53 -7.88 -16.20 -15.30
C ALA A 53 -7.70 -17.59 -14.65
N SER A 54 -8.62 -18.03 -13.78
CA SER A 54 -8.55 -19.31 -13.07
C SER A 54 -9.62 -20.30 -13.52
N GLU A 55 -9.52 -21.56 -13.08
CA GLU A 55 -10.55 -22.58 -13.29
C GLU A 55 -11.91 -22.25 -12.64
N HIS A 56 -11.96 -21.21 -11.80
CA HIS A 56 -13.17 -20.74 -11.13
C HIS A 56 -13.79 -19.49 -11.79
N GLY A 57 -13.26 -19.05 -12.94
CA GLY A 57 -13.87 -18.01 -13.76
C GLY A 57 -15.30 -18.39 -14.15
N CYS A 58 -16.20 -17.40 -14.21
CA CYS A 58 -17.59 -17.66 -14.59
C CYS A 58 -17.85 -17.43 -16.08
N THR A 59 -16.95 -16.73 -16.78
CA THR A 59 -17.10 -16.49 -18.21
C THR A 59 -16.43 -17.58 -19.05
N SER A 60 -16.88 -17.70 -20.29
CA SER A 60 -16.21 -18.54 -21.28
C SER A 60 -14.94 -17.90 -21.85
N ASP A 61 -14.69 -16.62 -21.55
CA ASP A 61 -13.52 -15.90 -22.05
C ASP A 61 -12.25 -16.41 -21.38
N ILE A 62 -11.13 -16.34 -22.11
CA ILE A 62 -9.82 -16.76 -21.62
C ILE A 62 -9.04 -15.50 -21.32
N ILE A 63 -8.80 -15.23 -20.04
CA ILE A 63 -8.08 -14.03 -19.60
C ILE A 63 -6.67 -14.39 -19.17
N VAL A 64 -5.68 -13.69 -19.72
CA VAL A 64 -4.28 -13.74 -19.30
C VAL A 64 -3.87 -12.38 -18.75
N GLY A 65 -3.00 -12.36 -17.73
CA GLY A 65 -2.63 -11.12 -17.04
C GLY A 65 -1.12 -10.92 -16.95
N PHE A 66 -0.66 -9.74 -17.36
CA PHE A 66 0.76 -9.35 -17.34
C PHE A 66 0.96 -8.13 -16.45
N LYS A 67 1.79 -8.27 -15.42
CA LYS A 67 2.28 -7.13 -14.62
C LYS A 67 3.53 -6.57 -15.27
N ALA A 68 3.43 -5.38 -15.85
CA ALA A 68 4.50 -4.78 -16.62
C ALA A 68 4.81 -3.37 -16.13
N ASP A 69 6.05 -2.95 -16.38
CA ASP A 69 6.44 -1.55 -16.40
C ASP A 69 6.65 -1.13 -17.85
N TYR A 70 6.35 0.13 -18.15
CA TYR A 70 6.64 0.71 -19.45
C TYR A 70 7.74 1.75 -19.32
N ASN A 71 8.94 1.43 -19.83
CA ASN A 71 10.05 2.37 -19.97
C ASN A 71 10.25 2.75 -21.43
N ASP A 72 10.33 1.75 -22.31
CA ASP A 72 10.38 1.93 -23.76
C ASP A 72 9.73 0.75 -24.48
N LYS A 73 9.45 0.97 -25.77
CA LYS A 73 8.76 0.03 -26.66
C LYS A 73 9.49 -1.31 -26.84
N THR A 74 10.82 -1.29 -26.93
CA THR A 74 11.62 -2.50 -27.19
C THR A 74 11.56 -3.42 -25.98
N ASP A 75 11.83 -2.89 -24.80
CA ASP A 75 11.84 -3.67 -23.57
C ASP A 75 10.43 -4.15 -23.20
N PHE A 76 9.40 -3.35 -23.49
CA PHE A 76 8.01 -3.76 -23.30
C PHE A 76 7.64 -5.00 -24.13
N TYR A 77 7.95 -5.04 -25.43
CA TYR A 77 7.68 -6.23 -26.24
C TYR A 77 8.51 -7.44 -25.81
N LYS A 78 9.80 -7.26 -25.48
CA LYS A 78 10.64 -8.34 -24.95
C LYS A 78 10.03 -8.95 -23.70
N PHE A 79 9.55 -8.11 -22.79
CA PHE A 79 8.88 -8.53 -21.57
C PHE A 79 7.64 -9.37 -21.89
N LEU A 80 6.72 -8.88 -22.73
CA LEU A 80 5.49 -9.59 -23.06
C LEU A 80 5.76 -10.96 -23.67
N ILE A 81 6.67 -11.05 -24.65
CA ILE A 81 7.03 -12.30 -25.32
C ILE A 81 7.64 -13.29 -24.32
N LYS A 82 8.63 -12.84 -23.56
CA LYS A 82 9.33 -13.69 -22.60
C LYS A 82 8.38 -14.21 -21.52
N THR A 83 7.62 -13.31 -20.89
CA THR A 83 6.71 -13.68 -19.81
C THR A 83 5.62 -14.64 -20.30
N TRP A 84 5.12 -14.49 -21.53
CA TRP A 84 4.14 -15.42 -22.09
C TRP A 84 4.72 -16.83 -22.26
N ILE A 85 5.91 -16.94 -22.86
CA ILE A 85 6.58 -18.23 -23.11
C ILE A 85 6.98 -18.90 -21.80
N ASP A 86 7.53 -18.13 -20.85
CA ASP A 86 7.94 -18.63 -19.54
C ASP A 86 6.71 -19.13 -18.74
N SER A 87 5.60 -18.39 -18.77
CA SER A 87 4.37 -18.79 -18.07
C SER A 87 3.78 -20.08 -18.66
N PHE A 88 3.66 -20.18 -19.99
CA PHE A 88 3.17 -21.40 -20.61
C PHE A 88 4.11 -22.60 -20.40
N SER A 89 5.43 -22.36 -20.33
CA SER A 89 6.40 -23.41 -19.97
C SER A 89 6.09 -24.02 -18.60
N MET A 90 5.67 -23.20 -17.64
CA MET A 90 5.30 -23.68 -16.30
C MET A 90 3.94 -24.38 -16.28
N ASP A 91 3.00 -23.93 -17.10
CA ASP A 91 1.65 -24.49 -17.14
C ASP A 91 1.60 -25.85 -17.85
N VAL A 92 2.41 -26.06 -18.89
CA VAL A 92 2.50 -27.36 -19.58
C VAL A 92 3.12 -28.45 -18.69
N GLU A 93 3.98 -28.08 -17.73
CA GLU A 93 4.48 -29.03 -16.72
C GLU A 93 3.35 -29.57 -15.82
N LYS A 94 2.33 -28.73 -15.56
CA LYS A 94 1.15 -29.11 -14.77
C LYS A 94 0.04 -29.74 -15.62
N ASN A 95 0.02 -29.42 -16.91
CA ASN A 95 -0.97 -29.88 -17.87
C ASN A 95 -0.28 -30.50 -19.09
N PRO A 96 0.29 -31.73 -18.98
CA PRO A 96 1.08 -32.33 -20.05
C PRO A 96 0.31 -32.60 -21.36
N ASP A 97 -1.03 -32.64 -21.28
CA ASP A 97 -1.91 -32.85 -22.43
C ASP A 97 -2.11 -31.58 -23.28
N TRP A 98 -1.59 -30.43 -22.85
CA TRP A 98 -1.66 -29.19 -23.62
C TRP A 98 -0.67 -29.18 -24.78
N ASP A 99 -1.18 -29.31 -26.00
CA ASP A 99 -0.37 -29.34 -27.23
C ASP A 99 -0.49 -28.04 -28.04
N TRP A 100 0.24 -27.00 -27.62
CA TRP A 100 0.42 -25.80 -28.44
C TRP A 100 1.52 -26.05 -29.47
N ALA A 101 1.13 -26.47 -30.68
CA ALA A 101 2.05 -26.94 -31.73
C ALA A 101 3.26 -26.01 -32.02
N ASP A 102 3.06 -24.69 -32.03
CA ASP A 102 4.12 -23.72 -32.35
C ASP A 102 5.02 -23.36 -31.15
N PHE A 103 4.71 -23.85 -29.95
CA PHE A 103 5.39 -23.44 -28.71
C PHE A 103 6.90 -23.69 -28.75
N SER A 104 7.34 -24.84 -29.26
CA SER A 104 8.77 -25.17 -29.39
C SER A 104 9.51 -24.21 -30.32
N SER A 105 8.84 -23.69 -31.36
CA SER A 105 9.39 -22.66 -32.24
C SER A 105 9.60 -21.36 -31.48
N PHE A 106 8.55 -20.87 -30.79
CA PHE A 106 8.65 -19.62 -30.03
C PHE A 106 9.70 -19.68 -28.92
N LYS A 107 9.80 -20.82 -28.22
CA LYS A 107 10.84 -21.05 -27.20
C LYS A 107 12.25 -20.98 -27.77
N SER A 108 12.45 -21.49 -28.99
CA SER A 108 13.74 -21.38 -29.69
C SER A 108 14.03 -19.93 -30.11
N GLU A 109 13.03 -19.22 -30.63
CA GLU A 109 13.16 -17.83 -31.05
C GLU A 109 13.43 -16.87 -29.89
N LEU A 110 12.99 -17.20 -28.67
CA LEU A 110 13.26 -16.42 -27.45
C LEU A 110 14.76 -16.17 -27.22
N THR A 111 15.63 -17.07 -27.68
CA THR A 111 17.10 -16.92 -27.57
C THR A 111 17.65 -15.72 -28.36
N SER A 112 16.92 -15.27 -29.39
CA SER A 112 17.31 -14.17 -30.28
C SER A 112 16.60 -12.84 -29.99
N VAL A 113 15.62 -12.85 -29.08
CA VAL A 113 14.75 -11.70 -28.76
C VAL A 113 15.53 -10.46 -28.31
N SER A 114 16.65 -10.63 -27.60
CA SER A 114 17.49 -9.52 -27.13
C SER A 114 18.09 -8.69 -28.28
N SER A 115 18.24 -9.28 -29.47
CA SER A 115 18.88 -8.69 -30.65
C SER A 115 17.91 -8.10 -31.68
N LEU A 116 16.60 -8.26 -31.48
CA LEU A 116 15.58 -7.80 -32.41
C LEU A 116 15.22 -6.33 -32.22
N SER A 117 14.86 -5.66 -33.33
CA SER A 117 14.28 -4.31 -33.30
C SER A 117 12.84 -4.34 -32.79
N ALA A 118 12.34 -3.19 -32.32
CA ALA A 118 10.97 -3.04 -31.83
C ALA A 118 9.90 -3.56 -32.81
N ASP A 119 10.04 -3.29 -34.11
CA ASP A 119 9.07 -3.77 -35.13
C ASP A 119 9.09 -5.29 -35.26
N LYS A 120 10.28 -5.92 -35.28
CA LYS A 120 10.41 -7.38 -35.33
C LYS A 120 9.86 -8.03 -34.06
N LEU A 121 10.05 -7.39 -32.91
CA LEU A 121 9.49 -7.83 -31.63
C LEU A 121 7.97 -7.72 -31.63
N ARG A 122 7.40 -6.61 -32.11
CA ARG A 122 5.95 -6.48 -32.30
C ARG A 122 5.41 -7.61 -33.17
N ASP A 123 6.02 -7.83 -34.34
CA ASP A 123 5.54 -8.83 -35.29
C ASP A 123 5.65 -10.26 -34.71
N LEU A 124 6.71 -10.54 -33.94
CA LEU A 124 6.87 -11.77 -33.18
C LEU A 124 5.77 -11.93 -32.12
N TYR A 125 5.48 -10.88 -31.33
CA TYR A 125 4.42 -10.89 -30.34
C TYR A 125 3.04 -11.14 -30.96
N ILE A 126 2.72 -10.47 -32.07
CA ILE A 126 1.44 -10.69 -32.77
C ILE A 126 1.33 -12.12 -33.30
N ARG A 127 2.40 -12.68 -33.87
CA ARG A 127 2.41 -14.09 -34.33
C ARG A 127 2.23 -15.06 -33.16
N LEU A 128 2.87 -14.78 -32.02
CA LEU A 128 2.74 -15.55 -30.79
C LEU A 128 1.28 -15.56 -30.32
N VAL A 129 0.67 -14.39 -30.15
CA VAL A 129 -0.72 -14.26 -29.71
C VAL A 129 -1.69 -14.92 -30.69
N THR A 130 -1.45 -14.77 -32.00
CA THR A 130 -2.28 -15.39 -33.04
C THR A 130 -2.20 -16.91 -32.99
N SER A 131 -1.01 -17.47 -32.79
CA SER A 131 -0.82 -18.91 -32.66
C SER A 131 -1.45 -19.43 -31.36
N PHE A 132 -1.26 -18.73 -30.25
CA PHE A 132 -1.87 -19.10 -28.97
C PHE A 132 -3.40 -19.05 -29.04
N LYS A 133 -3.97 -18.06 -29.74
CA LYS A 133 -5.42 -17.98 -29.96
C LYS A 133 -5.99 -19.23 -30.64
N LYS A 134 -5.28 -19.77 -31.64
CA LYS A 134 -5.69 -21.01 -32.31
C LYS A 134 -5.62 -22.22 -31.37
N PHE A 135 -4.61 -22.27 -30.51
CA PHE A 135 -4.47 -23.32 -29.50
C PHE A 135 -5.65 -23.33 -28.52
N VAL A 136 -6.06 -22.15 -28.03
CA VAL A 136 -7.17 -22.06 -27.07
C VAL A 136 -8.58 -22.08 -27.70
N GLY A 137 -8.66 -22.10 -29.03
CA GLY A 137 -9.90 -22.22 -29.80
C GLY A 137 -10.59 -20.90 -30.13
N ASP A 138 -11.50 -20.92 -31.11
CA ASP A 138 -12.07 -19.71 -31.73
C ASP A 138 -13.35 -19.17 -31.09
N ASN A 139 -14.01 -19.95 -30.23
CA ASN A 139 -15.36 -19.60 -29.72
C ASN A 139 -15.35 -18.55 -28.59
N ASN A 140 -14.22 -18.36 -27.91
CA ASN A 140 -14.10 -17.51 -26.73
C ASN A 140 -13.29 -16.24 -27.04
N LEU A 141 -13.38 -15.16 -26.25
CA LEU A 141 -12.39 -14.09 -26.34
C LEU A 141 -11.07 -14.54 -25.68
N LEU A 142 -9.93 -14.20 -26.27
CA LEU A 142 -8.66 -14.14 -25.55
C LEU A 142 -8.41 -12.70 -25.09
N GLY A 143 -8.64 -12.45 -23.80
CA GLY A 143 -8.43 -11.16 -23.16
C GLY A 143 -7.02 -11.04 -22.58
N ILE A 144 -6.24 -10.08 -23.07
CA ILE A 144 -4.86 -9.85 -22.62
C ILE A 144 -4.85 -8.65 -21.69
N THR A 145 -4.79 -8.90 -20.38
CA THR A 145 -4.78 -7.85 -19.36
C THR A 145 -3.38 -7.31 -19.12
N LEU A 146 -3.23 -5.99 -19.19
CA LEU A 146 -1.98 -5.28 -18.94
C LEU A 146 -2.08 -4.46 -17.65
N PHE A 147 -1.43 -4.92 -16.59
CA PHE A 147 -1.30 -4.19 -15.33
C PHE A 147 -0.02 -3.34 -15.37
N ILE A 148 -0.13 -2.10 -15.86
CA ILE A 148 1.02 -1.19 -16.00
C ILE A 148 1.26 -0.45 -14.68
N SER A 149 2.30 -0.84 -13.95
CA SER A 149 2.60 -0.29 -12.62
C SER A 149 3.36 1.04 -12.69
N ARG A 150 4.33 1.12 -13.60
CA ARG A 150 5.10 2.33 -13.88
C ARG A 150 5.01 2.72 -15.35
N ILE A 151 4.82 4.01 -15.61
CA ILE A 151 4.75 4.59 -16.95
C ILE A 151 5.85 5.64 -17.08
N GLY A 152 6.84 5.39 -17.93
CA GLY A 152 7.91 6.33 -18.26
C GLY A 152 7.42 7.46 -19.17
N ASP A 153 6.55 7.14 -20.12
CA ASP A 153 5.96 8.06 -21.10
C ASP A 153 4.53 7.60 -21.45
N VAL A 154 3.55 8.47 -21.24
CA VAL A 154 2.13 8.18 -21.47
C VAL A 154 1.80 8.12 -22.96
N GLU A 155 2.30 9.05 -23.78
CA GLU A 155 2.01 9.11 -25.21
C GLU A 155 2.61 7.89 -25.91
N ALA A 156 3.88 7.58 -25.63
CA ALA A 156 4.54 6.43 -26.20
C ALA A 156 3.86 5.10 -25.80
N LEU A 157 3.36 5.00 -24.55
CA LEU A 157 2.59 3.83 -24.12
C LEU A 157 1.29 3.68 -24.93
N ASN A 158 0.53 4.78 -25.11
CA ASN A 158 -0.72 4.77 -25.87
C ASN A 158 -0.46 4.33 -27.33
N GLU A 159 0.59 4.84 -27.96
CA GLU A 159 0.99 4.43 -29.32
C GLU A 159 1.34 2.95 -29.41
N VAL A 160 2.10 2.41 -28.44
CA VAL A 160 2.45 0.98 -28.42
C VAL A 160 1.23 0.09 -28.23
N ILE A 161 0.31 0.46 -27.33
CA ILE A 161 -0.94 -0.28 -27.12
C ILE A 161 -1.81 -0.25 -28.39
N LYS A 162 -1.93 0.91 -29.04
CA LYS A 162 -2.64 1.06 -30.31
C LYS A 162 -2.05 0.17 -31.40
N GLU A 163 -0.74 0.19 -31.57
CA GLU A 163 -0.04 -0.65 -32.56
C GLU A 163 -0.33 -2.14 -32.38
N ILE A 164 -0.37 -2.60 -31.13
CA ILE A 164 -0.75 -3.98 -30.79
C ILE A 164 -2.21 -4.21 -31.16
N ALA A 165 -3.12 -3.40 -30.62
CA ALA A 165 -4.56 -3.58 -30.74
C ALA A 165 -5.05 -3.62 -32.20
N GLU A 166 -4.45 -2.80 -33.08
CA GLU A 166 -4.77 -2.79 -34.52
C GLU A 166 -4.36 -4.07 -35.25
N ARG A 167 -3.37 -4.80 -34.74
CA ARG A 167 -2.79 -6.00 -35.37
C ARG A 167 -3.28 -7.30 -34.74
N LEU A 168 -4.01 -7.23 -33.63
CA LEU A 168 -4.59 -8.41 -32.99
C LEU A 168 -5.62 -9.09 -33.91
N PRO A 169 -5.61 -10.43 -34.01
CA PRO A 169 -6.58 -11.16 -34.81
C PRO A 169 -8.00 -11.03 -34.22
N ALA A 170 -9.00 -11.56 -34.93
CA ALA A 170 -10.36 -11.65 -34.39
C ALA A 170 -10.39 -12.56 -33.15
N GLY A 171 -11.30 -12.27 -32.21
CA GLY A 171 -11.39 -13.02 -30.95
C GLY A 171 -10.24 -12.78 -29.97
N VAL A 172 -9.46 -11.72 -30.15
CA VAL A 172 -8.42 -11.27 -29.19
C VAL A 172 -8.59 -9.77 -28.92
N ALA A 173 -8.52 -9.40 -27.64
CA ALA A 173 -8.58 -8.01 -27.21
C ALA A 173 -7.60 -7.73 -26.07
N LEU A 174 -7.19 -6.47 -25.92
CA LEU A 174 -6.49 -6.01 -24.73
C LEU A 174 -7.49 -5.63 -23.64
N ILE A 175 -7.14 -5.86 -22.39
CA ILE A 175 -7.86 -5.39 -21.21
C ILE A 175 -6.95 -4.42 -20.47
N LEU A 176 -7.40 -3.19 -20.31
CA LEU A 176 -6.69 -2.13 -19.61
C LEU A 176 -7.47 -1.74 -18.37
N ILE A 177 -6.77 -1.24 -17.35
CA ILE A 177 -7.37 -0.71 -16.14
C ILE A 177 -6.92 0.74 -15.99
N ASP A 178 -7.88 1.65 -15.82
CA ASP A 178 -7.62 3.05 -15.53
C ASP A 178 -8.37 3.50 -14.28
N TYR A 179 -7.97 4.66 -13.76
CA TYR A 179 -8.65 5.30 -12.64
C TYR A 179 -9.53 6.44 -13.11
N LYS A 180 -10.67 6.60 -12.46
CA LYS A 180 -11.51 7.79 -12.64
C LYS A 180 -10.65 9.05 -12.38
N LYS A 181 -10.63 9.97 -13.35
CA LYS A 181 -9.89 11.25 -13.34
C LYS A 181 -8.37 11.16 -13.56
N ARG A 182 -7.79 9.99 -13.88
CA ARG A 182 -6.36 9.86 -14.22
C ARG A 182 -6.11 9.97 -15.73
N GLU A 183 -7.06 9.52 -16.55
CA GLU A 183 -7.11 9.78 -18.00
C GLU A 183 -5.83 9.32 -18.75
N VAL A 184 -5.23 8.18 -18.35
CA VAL A 184 -3.98 7.67 -18.97
C VAL A 184 -4.21 7.31 -20.43
N TYR A 185 -5.38 6.77 -20.74
CA TYR A 185 -5.70 6.22 -22.06
C TYR A 185 -6.57 7.14 -22.92
N ASP A 186 -6.71 8.42 -22.57
CA ASP A 186 -7.60 9.34 -23.29
C ASP A 186 -7.21 9.53 -24.76
N ILE A 187 -5.91 9.59 -25.05
CA ILE A 187 -5.38 9.67 -26.42
C ILE A 187 -5.85 8.43 -27.20
N LEU A 188 -5.58 7.24 -26.67
CA LEU A 188 -5.98 5.97 -27.26
C LEU A 188 -7.51 5.85 -27.44
N LEU A 189 -8.29 6.29 -26.44
CA LEU A 189 -9.75 6.34 -26.49
C LEU A 189 -10.27 7.21 -27.64
N SER A 190 -9.61 8.35 -27.87
CA SER A 190 -9.97 9.26 -28.95
C SER A 190 -9.63 8.71 -30.34
N GLU A 191 -8.46 8.09 -30.49
CA GLU A 191 -7.93 7.64 -31.77
C GLU A 191 -8.52 6.30 -32.24
N MET A 192 -8.85 5.39 -31.31
CA MET A 192 -9.44 4.09 -31.62
C MET A 192 -10.96 4.07 -31.40
N LYS A 193 -11.63 5.22 -31.58
CA LYS A 193 -13.07 5.36 -31.39
C LYS A 193 -13.86 4.29 -32.17
N GLY A 194 -14.77 3.61 -31.47
CA GLY A 194 -15.57 2.52 -32.04
C GLY A 194 -14.89 1.15 -32.04
N ARG A 195 -13.62 1.06 -31.62
CA ARG A 195 -12.91 -0.21 -31.39
C ARG A 195 -12.58 -0.43 -29.91
N ILE A 196 -12.94 0.50 -29.04
CA ILE A 196 -12.75 0.40 -27.59
C ILE A 196 -14.11 0.35 -26.91
N CYS A 197 -14.25 -0.56 -25.96
CA CYS A 197 -15.35 -0.61 -25.00
C CYS A 197 -14.85 -0.07 -23.67
N LEU A 198 -15.42 1.05 -23.21
CA LEU A 198 -15.15 1.61 -21.89
C LEU A 198 -16.19 1.07 -20.91
N ILE A 199 -15.74 0.41 -19.86
CA ILE A 199 -16.56 -0.15 -18.80
C ILE A 199 -16.33 0.69 -17.55
N ASP A 200 -17.26 1.60 -17.26
CA ASP A 200 -17.24 2.37 -16.02
C ASP A 200 -17.71 1.49 -14.86
N ILE A 201 -16.79 1.13 -13.97
CA ILE A 201 -17.07 0.32 -12.79
C ILE A 201 -17.61 1.25 -11.70
N PRO A 202 -18.84 1.05 -11.20
CA PRO A 202 -19.37 1.81 -10.07
C PRO A 202 -18.53 1.57 -8.81
N ASN A 203 -18.57 2.52 -7.87
CA ASN A 203 -17.88 2.38 -6.59
C ASN A 203 -18.34 1.10 -5.87
N GLN A 204 -17.39 0.21 -5.57
CA GLN A 204 -17.65 -1.11 -4.99
C GLN A 204 -17.78 -1.09 -3.46
N ASN A 205 -17.57 0.07 -2.84
CA ASN A 205 -17.61 0.28 -1.39
C ASN A 205 -16.74 -0.75 -0.64
N MET A 206 -15.47 -0.85 -1.03
CA MET A 206 -14.53 -1.81 -0.44
C MET A 206 -14.37 -1.65 1.07
N ALA A 207 -14.39 -0.40 1.59
CA ALA A 207 -14.39 -0.14 3.02
C ALA A 207 -15.61 -0.79 3.73
N GLY A 208 -16.79 -0.74 3.10
CA GLY A 208 -17.99 -1.43 3.56
C GLY A 208 -17.84 -2.95 3.55
N ALA A 209 -17.27 -3.52 2.49
CA ALA A 209 -17.00 -4.96 2.40
C ALA A 209 -16.05 -5.45 3.50
N TYR A 210 -14.97 -4.71 3.78
CA TYR A 210 -14.07 -5.02 4.90
C TYR A 210 -14.75 -4.89 6.26
N LYS A 211 -15.62 -3.89 6.44
CA LYS A 211 -16.43 -3.75 7.66
C LYS A 211 -17.37 -4.96 7.83
N GLU A 212 -18.04 -5.39 6.77
CA GLU A 212 -18.89 -6.59 6.78
C GLU A 212 -18.07 -7.80 7.22
N ILE A 213 -16.94 -8.08 6.58
CA ILE A 213 -16.04 -9.20 6.95
C ILE A 213 -15.58 -9.10 8.40
N ALA A 214 -15.07 -7.93 8.80
CA ALA A 214 -14.55 -7.72 10.15
C ALA A 214 -15.64 -7.83 11.23
N THR A 215 -16.91 -7.69 10.87
CA THR A 215 -18.05 -7.79 11.79
C THR A 215 -18.89 -9.06 11.59
N GLN A 216 -18.45 -10.00 10.75
CA GLN A 216 -19.06 -11.32 10.64
C GLN A 216 -18.88 -12.13 11.93
N GLY A 217 -19.85 -13.00 12.19
CA GLY A 217 -19.91 -13.87 13.37
C GLY A 217 -21.23 -13.75 14.13
N ASN A 218 -21.28 -14.32 15.33
CA ASN A 218 -22.45 -14.24 16.20
C ASN A 218 -22.69 -12.79 16.65
N PRO A 219 -23.83 -12.14 16.30
CA PRO A 219 -24.10 -10.76 16.68
C PRO A 219 -24.20 -10.54 18.19
N GLN A 220 -24.37 -11.61 18.98
CA GLN A 220 -24.40 -11.53 20.44
C GLN A 220 -23.03 -11.62 21.10
N ASP A 221 -22.00 -12.06 20.37
CA ASP A 221 -20.62 -12.12 20.86
C ASP A 221 -20.08 -10.71 21.16
N PRO A 222 -19.59 -10.45 22.39
CA PRO A 222 -18.99 -9.18 22.75
C PRO A 222 -17.87 -8.73 21.81
N ASN A 223 -17.07 -9.64 21.26
CA ASN A 223 -16.00 -9.32 20.31
C ASN A 223 -16.55 -8.79 18.97
N VAL A 224 -17.64 -9.37 18.49
CA VAL A 224 -18.33 -8.92 17.26
C VAL A 224 -18.95 -7.55 17.50
N LYS A 225 -19.65 -7.37 18.63
CA LYS A 225 -20.21 -6.09 19.05
C LYS A 225 -19.14 -5.01 19.18
N TYR A 226 -17.99 -5.34 19.77
CA TYR A 226 -16.86 -4.43 19.95
C TYR A 226 -16.33 -3.91 18.61
N ARG A 227 -16.05 -4.82 17.66
CA ARG A 227 -15.57 -4.44 16.31
C ARG A 227 -16.59 -3.57 15.58
N LYS A 228 -17.88 -3.91 15.67
CA LYS A 228 -18.95 -3.10 15.08
C LYS A 228 -19.00 -1.69 15.68
N CYS A 229 -18.96 -1.60 17.01
CA CYS A 229 -18.94 -0.33 17.74
C CYS A 229 -17.72 0.52 17.36
N LEU A 230 -16.54 -0.10 17.16
CA LEU A 230 -15.32 0.59 16.75
C LEU A 230 -15.44 1.24 15.36
N PHE A 231 -16.01 0.53 14.39
CA PHE A 231 -16.28 1.10 13.06
C PHE A 231 -17.27 2.25 13.12
N GLU A 232 -18.37 2.08 13.85
CA GLU A 232 -19.38 3.13 14.03
C GLU A 232 -18.80 4.37 14.71
N LEU A 233 -17.92 4.18 15.71
CA LEU A 233 -17.18 5.26 16.36
C LEU A 233 -16.31 6.03 15.37
N GLY A 234 -15.53 5.31 14.55
CA GLY A 234 -14.69 5.92 13.52
C GLY A 234 -15.49 6.72 12.48
N GLU A 235 -16.64 6.20 12.06
CA GLU A 235 -17.57 6.90 11.15
C GLU A 235 -18.20 8.14 11.79
N ALA A 236 -18.64 8.06 13.04
CA ALA A 236 -19.17 9.20 13.76
C ALA A 236 -18.10 10.30 13.91
N ALA A 237 -16.88 9.92 14.26
CA ALA A 237 -15.75 10.83 14.37
C ALA A 237 -15.36 11.46 13.02
N SER A 238 -15.35 10.70 11.93
CA SER A 238 -15.02 11.21 10.58
C SER A 238 -16.05 12.20 10.04
N LYS A 239 -17.34 11.98 10.36
CA LYS A 239 -18.44 12.90 10.05
C LYS A 239 -18.52 14.11 10.99
N GLY A 240 -17.63 14.22 11.98
CA GLY A 240 -17.63 15.29 12.96
C GLY A 240 -18.78 15.23 13.98
N ASN A 241 -19.48 14.08 14.07
CA ASN A 241 -20.57 13.89 15.03
C ASN A 241 -20.01 13.52 16.41
N LYS A 242 -19.65 14.56 17.16
CA LYS A 242 -18.97 14.44 18.47
C LYS A 242 -19.79 13.69 19.52
N ASP A 243 -21.09 13.95 19.62
CA ASP A 243 -21.91 13.38 20.69
C ASP A 243 -22.15 11.89 20.46
N GLU A 244 -22.38 11.49 19.21
CA GLU A 244 -22.47 10.07 18.86
C GLU A 244 -21.12 9.36 19.04
N ALA A 245 -20.01 10.00 18.66
CA ALA A 245 -18.68 9.46 18.93
C ALA A 245 -18.43 9.25 20.43
N LYS A 246 -18.86 10.17 21.30
CA LYS A 246 -18.75 9.98 22.75
C LYS A 246 -19.58 8.80 23.25
N LYS A 247 -20.84 8.70 22.80
CA LYS A 247 -21.74 7.60 23.16
C LYS A 247 -21.16 6.25 22.75
N LEU A 248 -20.69 6.13 21.51
CA LEU A 248 -20.06 4.90 21.00
C LEU A 248 -18.73 4.59 21.69
N GLY A 249 -17.94 5.60 22.04
CA GLY A 249 -16.70 5.39 22.80
C GLY A 249 -16.92 4.85 24.22
N TYR A 250 -17.98 5.29 24.90
CA TYR A 250 -18.37 4.68 26.18
C TYR A 250 -18.86 3.24 26.03
N GLU A 251 -19.62 2.96 24.97
CA GLU A 251 -20.05 1.59 24.65
C GLU A 251 -18.86 0.68 24.33
N LEU A 252 -17.86 1.19 23.60
CA LEU A 252 -16.60 0.49 23.31
C LEU A 252 -15.88 0.08 24.61
N ILE A 253 -15.77 1.00 25.59
CA ILE A 253 -15.19 0.71 26.91
C ILE A 253 -16.03 -0.32 27.68
N ARG A 254 -17.36 -0.24 27.58
CA ARG A 254 -18.26 -1.19 28.24
C ARG A 254 -18.04 -2.60 27.69
N LEU A 255 -17.99 -2.75 26.37
CA LEU A 255 -17.76 -4.01 25.68
C LEU A 255 -16.36 -4.59 25.97
N SER A 256 -15.32 -3.76 26.05
CA SER A 256 -13.99 -4.27 26.40
C SER A 256 -13.87 -4.79 27.82
N ARG A 257 -14.64 -4.24 28.77
CA ARG A 257 -14.75 -4.81 30.12
C ARG A 257 -15.44 -6.16 30.12
N GLU A 258 -16.41 -6.39 29.24
CA GLU A 258 -17.08 -7.69 29.09
C GLU A 258 -16.15 -8.75 28.49
N ILE A 259 -15.31 -8.35 27.52
CA ILE A 259 -14.32 -9.24 26.88
C ILE A 259 -13.19 -9.57 27.86
N GLY A 260 -12.70 -8.57 28.59
CA GLY A 260 -11.59 -8.70 29.53
C GLY A 260 -10.20 -8.51 28.92
N GLY A 261 -9.18 -8.56 29.78
CA GLY A 261 -7.78 -8.31 29.41
C GLY A 261 -7.36 -6.86 29.67
N THR A 262 -6.33 -6.66 30.50
CA THR A 262 -5.90 -5.31 30.92
C THR A 262 -5.41 -4.47 29.75
N ALA A 263 -4.54 -5.01 28.90
CA ALA A 263 -4.04 -4.32 27.71
C ALA A 263 -5.17 -3.99 26.72
N PHE A 264 -6.13 -4.89 26.54
CA PHE A 264 -7.28 -4.69 25.64
C PHE A 264 -8.24 -3.59 26.16
N MET A 265 -8.49 -3.55 27.47
CA MET A 265 -9.26 -2.48 28.07
C MET A 265 -8.55 -1.13 27.92
N ALA A 266 -7.24 -1.08 28.16
CA ALA A 266 -6.45 0.14 28.00
C ALA A 266 -6.38 0.61 26.54
N SER A 267 -6.28 -0.31 25.58
CA SER A 267 -6.33 0.02 24.15
C SER A 267 -7.68 0.59 23.73
N SER A 268 -8.78 0.21 24.40
CA SER A 268 -10.10 0.82 24.17
C SER A 268 -10.14 2.30 24.59
N TYR A 269 -9.51 2.64 25.72
CA TYR A 269 -9.35 4.04 26.13
C TYR A 269 -8.45 4.82 25.16
N LEU A 270 -7.36 4.19 24.70
CA LEU A 270 -6.48 4.76 23.69
C LEU A 270 -7.23 5.06 22.38
N MET A 271 -7.98 4.09 21.84
CA MET A 271 -8.75 4.27 20.60
C MET A 271 -9.83 5.33 20.75
N PHE A 272 -10.59 5.31 21.84
CA PHE A 272 -11.60 6.33 22.10
C PHE A 272 -10.97 7.72 22.19
N GLY A 273 -9.92 7.90 22.99
CA GLY A 273 -9.21 9.16 23.09
C GLY A 273 -8.63 9.60 21.74
N GLY A 274 -8.06 8.67 20.97
CA GLY A 274 -7.51 8.89 19.64
C GLY A 274 -8.53 9.46 18.65
N PHE A 275 -9.73 8.87 18.56
CA PHE A 275 -10.81 9.42 17.73
C PHE A 275 -11.26 10.80 18.19
N MET A 276 -11.13 11.10 19.48
CA MET A 276 -11.55 12.37 20.05
C MET A 276 -10.53 13.51 19.87
N VAL A 277 -9.26 13.21 19.59
CA VAL A 277 -8.18 14.21 19.40
C VAL A 277 -8.55 15.27 18.35
N ARG A 278 -9.28 14.87 17.30
CA ARG A 278 -9.68 15.77 16.21
C ARG A 278 -10.66 16.86 16.62
N PHE A 279 -11.34 16.71 17.77
CA PHE A 279 -12.25 17.71 18.30
C PHE A 279 -11.46 18.69 19.17
N HIS A 280 -11.00 19.79 18.59
CA HIS A 280 -10.08 20.77 19.22
C HIS A 280 -10.45 21.25 20.64
N ARG A 281 -11.72 21.19 21.05
CA ARG A 281 -12.19 21.61 22.39
C ARG A 281 -12.25 20.48 23.42
N GLU A 282 -11.77 19.28 23.09
CA GLU A 282 -11.88 18.08 23.93
C GLU A 282 -10.51 17.63 24.48
N ALA A 283 -9.51 18.51 24.50
CA ALA A 283 -8.15 18.16 24.96
C ALA A 283 -8.14 17.57 26.38
N GLY A 284 -8.83 18.20 27.34
CA GLY A 284 -8.95 17.68 28.70
C GLY A 284 -9.64 16.31 28.75
N PHE A 285 -10.70 16.13 27.96
CA PHE A 285 -11.40 14.85 27.85
C PHE A 285 -10.49 13.75 27.28
N CYS A 286 -9.67 14.06 26.28
CA CYS A 286 -8.69 13.12 25.72
C CYS A 286 -7.66 12.72 26.79
N HIS A 287 -7.11 13.68 27.54
CA HIS A 287 -6.19 13.38 28.63
C HIS A 287 -6.82 12.49 29.71
N ASP A 288 -8.06 12.76 30.12
CA ASP A 288 -8.77 11.92 31.09
C ASP A 288 -8.94 10.47 30.61
N LEU A 289 -9.20 10.27 29.31
CA LEU A 289 -9.28 8.93 28.71
C LEU A 289 -7.92 8.24 28.73
N PHE A 290 -6.86 8.94 28.32
CA PHE A 290 -5.52 8.37 28.31
C PHE A 290 -5.02 8.07 29.73
N ASP A 291 -5.31 8.92 30.72
CA ASP A 291 -4.95 8.68 32.12
C ASP A 291 -5.64 7.46 32.70
N LYS A 292 -6.90 7.20 32.31
CA LYS A 292 -7.59 5.94 32.67
C LYS A 292 -6.94 4.72 32.03
N GLY A 293 -6.50 4.82 30.78
CA GLY A 293 -5.73 3.77 30.12
C GLY A 293 -4.40 3.51 30.83
N ILE A 294 -3.66 4.58 31.17
CA ILE A 294 -2.37 4.52 31.86
C ILE A 294 -2.53 3.83 33.20
N ALA A 295 -3.53 4.23 34.00
CA ALA A 295 -3.80 3.64 35.31
C ALA A 295 -4.03 2.12 35.28
N LEU A 296 -4.51 1.57 34.15
CA LEU A 296 -4.73 0.13 33.99
C LEU A 296 -3.42 -0.63 33.75
N VAL A 297 -2.54 -0.11 32.90
CA VAL A 297 -1.34 -0.84 32.44
C VAL A 297 -0.07 -0.50 33.24
N LEU A 298 -0.04 0.66 33.90
CA LEU A 298 1.10 1.11 34.72
C LEU A 298 1.50 0.12 35.83
N PRO A 299 0.61 -0.64 36.48
CA PRO A 299 1.03 -1.64 37.47
C PRO A 299 1.68 -2.90 36.88
N LYS A 300 1.62 -3.10 35.55
CA LYS A 300 1.93 -4.38 34.89
C LYS A 300 2.95 -4.29 33.76
N TYR A 301 3.35 -3.09 33.34
CA TYR A 301 4.16 -2.91 32.15
C TYR A 301 5.56 -3.57 32.21
N HIS A 302 6.11 -3.80 33.41
CA HIS A 302 7.37 -4.52 33.55
C HIS A 302 7.24 -6.02 33.25
N ASP A 303 6.07 -6.60 33.53
CA ASP A 303 5.84 -8.04 33.43
C ASP A 303 5.11 -8.43 32.13
N GLU A 304 4.30 -7.52 31.60
CA GLU A 304 3.45 -7.75 30.42
C GLU A 304 3.86 -6.80 29.27
N GLN A 305 4.51 -7.34 28.24
CA GLN A 305 5.00 -6.56 27.10
C GLN A 305 3.89 -5.79 26.38
N ASP A 306 2.70 -6.38 26.21
CA ASP A 306 1.55 -5.70 25.62
C ASP A 306 1.11 -4.47 26.45
N CYS A 307 1.20 -4.57 27.79
CA CYS A 307 0.92 -3.44 28.67
C CYS A 307 1.97 -2.33 28.52
N ALA A 308 3.25 -2.66 28.35
CA ALA A 308 4.29 -1.69 28.05
C ALA A 308 4.05 -0.97 26.72
N GLN A 309 3.75 -1.70 25.65
CA GLN A 309 3.47 -1.12 24.33
C GLN A 309 2.28 -0.16 24.37
N ILE A 310 1.18 -0.55 25.02
CA ILE A 310 0.01 0.32 25.17
C ILE A 310 0.33 1.55 26.05
N LEU A 311 1.14 1.39 27.10
CA LEU A 311 1.57 2.50 27.95
C LEU A 311 2.35 3.56 27.15
N LEU A 312 3.29 3.14 26.30
CA LEU A 312 4.03 4.04 25.40
C LEU A 312 3.06 4.80 24.48
N GLN A 313 2.15 4.08 23.82
CA GLN A 313 1.17 4.70 22.92
C GLN A 313 0.26 5.72 23.64
N LEU A 314 -0.16 5.43 24.88
CA LEU A 314 -0.97 6.37 25.67
C LEU A 314 -0.21 7.68 25.95
N TYR A 315 1.07 7.61 26.32
CA TYR A 315 1.90 8.81 26.48
C TYR A 315 2.10 9.55 25.15
N ASN A 316 2.27 8.83 24.05
CA ASN A 316 2.45 9.43 22.73
C ASN A 316 1.21 10.19 22.25
N TYR A 317 0.03 9.63 22.51
CA TYR A 317 -1.22 10.33 22.22
C TYR A 317 -1.43 11.54 23.14
N LYS A 318 -1.05 11.47 24.42
CA LYS A 318 -1.02 12.67 25.28
C LYS A 318 -0.07 13.73 24.71
N GLY A 319 1.13 13.34 24.28
CA GLY A 319 2.10 14.23 23.64
C GLY A 319 1.54 14.87 22.36
N THR A 320 0.82 14.09 21.56
CA THR A 320 0.14 14.54 20.34
C THR A 320 -0.97 15.55 20.65
N VAL A 321 -1.79 15.33 21.68
CA VAL A 321 -2.81 16.30 22.13
C VAL A 321 -2.15 17.61 22.58
N HIS A 322 -1.08 17.55 23.37
CA HIS A 322 -0.33 18.76 23.74
C HIS A 322 0.22 19.48 22.50
N SER A 323 0.81 18.75 21.55
CA SER A 323 1.36 19.29 20.30
C SER A 323 0.29 20.02 19.46
N TYR A 324 -0.89 19.40 19.26
CA TYR A 324 -2.00 20.05 18.54
C TYR A 324 -2.50 21.32 19.23
N ASN A 325 -2.44 21.36 20.57
CA ASN A 325 -2.79 22.54 21.35
C ASN A 325 -1.62 23.53 21.52
N LYS A 326 -0.52 23.34 20.78
CA LYS A 326 0.69 24.16 20.79
C LYS A 326 1.42 24.20 22.14
N ASP A 327 1.12 23.28 23.04
CA ASP A 327 1.86 23.06 24.28
C ASP A 327 3.07 22.17 24.01
N ILE A 328 4.10 22.75 23.42
CA ILE A 328 5.31 22.03 23.04
C ILE A 328 6.04 21.44 24.26
N THR A 329 6.04 22.15 25.39
CA THR A 329 6.70 21.67 26.62
C THR A 329 5.96 20.49 27.22
N GLY A 330 4.62 20.53 27.25
CA GLY A 330 3.79 19.39 27.62
C GLY A 330 4.04 18.18 26.72
N ALA A 331 4.14 18.39 25.40
CA ALA A 331 4.41 17.33 24.44
C ALA A 331 5.76 16.64 24.69
N ILE A 332 6.84 17.42 24.80
CA ILE A 332 8.19 16.91 25.11
C ILE A 332 8.17 16.08 26.39
N LYS A 333 7.50 16.57 27.45
CA LYS A 333 7.39 15.84 28.72
C LYS A 333 6.77 14.46 28.56
N GLN A 334 5.70 14.32 27.77
CA GLN A 334 5.06 13.02 27.58
C GLN A 334 5.94 12.07 26.75
N PHE A 335 6.53 12.54 25.65
CA PHE A 335 7.44 11.71 24.83
C PHE A 335 8.68 11.27 25.63
N MET A 336 9.28 12.16 26.43
CA MET A 336 10.40 11.79 27.30
C MET A 336 9.99 10.83 28.42
N THR A 337 8.72 10.83 28.85
CA THR A 337 8.21 9.81 29.76
C THR A 337 8.14 8.44 29.06
N ALA A 338 7.71 8.41 27.80
CA ALA A 338 7.72 7.20 26.98
C ALA A 338 9.16 6.68 26.75
N VAL A 339 10.13 7.56 26.47
CA VAL A 339 11.57 7.21 26.40
C VAL A 339 12.02 6.47 27.66
N LYS A 340 11.71 7.02 28.85
CA LYS A 340 12.11 6.42 30.13
C LYS A 340 11.53 5.03 30.30
N ILE A 341 10.24 4.86 30.01
CA ILE A 341 9.54 3.58 30.10
C ILE A 341 10.15 2.56 29.13
N ALA A 342 10.34 2.93 27.87
CA ALA A 342 10.92 2.05 26.85
C ALA A 342 12.34 1.60 27.22
N LYS A 343 13.15 2.48 27.83
CA LYS A 343 14.47 2.12 28.37
C LYS A 343 14.36 1.13 29.53
N GLU A 344 13.41 1.33 30.44
CA GLU A 344 13.22 0.44 31.61
C GLU A 344 12.84 -0.99 31.22
N VAL A 345 12.17 -1.18 30.08
CA VAL A 345 11.77 -2.50 29.55
C VAL A 345 12.61 -2.98 28.36
N ASP A 346 13.78 -2.36 28.12
CA ASP A 346 14.74 -2.70 27.05
C ASP A 346 14.16 -2.74 25.61
N MET A 347 13.19 -1.87 25.33
CA MET A 347 12.56 -1.73 24.01
C MET A 347 13.36 -0.76 23.12
N LYS A 348 14.54 -1.20 22.65
CA LYS A 348 15.52 -0.34 21.94
C LYS A 348 14.94 0.44 20.75
N THR A 349 14.14 -0.23 19.90
CA THR A 349 13.52 0.40 18.72
C THR A 349 12.58 1.53 19.14
N GLU A 350 11.77 1.27 20.16
CA GLU A 350 10.83 2.23 20.72
C GLU A 350 11.55 3.40 21.36
N VAL A 351 12.64 3.18 22.12
CA VAL A 351 13.44 4.28 22.68
C VAL A 351 13.88 5.27 21.60
N VAL A 352 14.40 4.78 20.47
CA VAL A 352 14.82 5.64 19.34
C VAL A 352 13.61 6.35 18.72
N ASN A 353 12.50 5.66 18.53
CA ASN A 353 11.26 6.27 18.02
C ASN A 353 10.71 7.36 18.95
N GLU A 354 10.73 7.14 20.26
CA GLU A 354 10.27 8.13 21.23
C GLU A 354 11.19 9.36 21.29
N TYR A 355 12.50 9.17 21.13
CA TYR A 355 13.42 10.28 20.93
C TYR A 355 13.13 11.08 19.66
N ASN A 356 12.76 10.43 18.56
CA ASN A 356 12.36 11.13 17.34
C ASN A 356 11.15 12.05 17.61
N TYR A 357 10.11 11.56 18.31
CA TYR A 357 8.96 12.40 18.67
C TYR A 357 9.33 13.56 19.59
N ALA A 358 10.16 13.30 20.63
CA ALA A 358 10.63 14.33 21.54
C ALA A 358 11.43 15.41 20.80
N LEU A 359 12.37 15.02 19.93
CA LEU A 359 13.23 15.93 19.17
C LEU A 359 12.46 16.74 18.14
N LEU A 360 11.49 16.15 17.44
CA LEU A 360 10.60 16.88 16.52
C LEU A 360 9.89 18.06 17.21
N MET A 361 9.60 17.93 18.51
CA MET A 361 9.03 19.01 19.32
C MET A 361 10.11 19.93 19.90
N ALA A 362 11.19 19.37 20.45
CA ALA A 362 12.26 20.12 21.10
C ALA A 362 13.01 21.04 20.13
N LEU A 363 13.21 20.65 18.88
CA LEU A 363 13.86 21.48 17.85
C LEU A 363 13.06 22.76 17.50
N LYS A 364 11.79 22.85 17.91
CA LYS A 364 10.99 24.08 17.81
C LYS A 364 11.24 25.05 18.97
N LYS A 365 12.07 24.67 19.93
CA LYS A 365 12.48 25.44 21.11
C LYS A 365 13.94 25.87 20.99
N ASP A 366 14.44 26.52 22.02
CA ASP A 366 15.82 26.95 22.10
C ASP A 366 16.79 25.79 22.33
N ARG A 367 18.08 26.08 22.13
CA ARG A 367 19.19 25.15 22.27
C ARG A 367 19.28 24.48 23.65
N LEU A 368 18.97 25.20 24.73
CA LEU A 368 19.03 24.62 26.08
C LEU A 368 18.00 23.52 26.27
N THR A 369 16.92 23.54 25.48
CA THR A 369 15.87 22.52 25.51
C THR A 369 16.23 21.29 24.66
N TYR A 370 16.66 21.49 23.40
CA TYR A 370 16.86 20.34 22.50
C TYR A 370 18.22 19.67 22.65
N GLU A 371 19.28 20.40 23.00
CA GLU A 371 20.65 19.87 22.99
C GLU A 371 20.86 18.71 23.97
N PRO A 372 20.37 18.75 25.23
CA PRO A 372 20.51 17.62 26.14
C PRO A 372 19.80 16.36 25.62
N ILE A 373 18.61 16.52 25.04
CA ILE A 373 17.83 15.41 24.49
C ILE A 373 18.54 14.81 23.26
N LEU A 374 19.05 15.67 22.39
CA LEU A 374 19.74 15.26 21.17
C LEU A 374 21.03 14.49 21.48
N ASN A 375 21.81 14.98 22.45
CA ASN A 375 23.04 14.30 22.87
C ASN A 375 22.74 12.94 23.49
N GLU A 376 21.75 12.85 24.39
CA GLU A 376 21.36 11.57 25.00
C GLU A 376 20.82 10.58 23.96
N ALA A 377 19.96 11.05 23.03
CA ALA A 377 19.40 10.23 21.96
C ALA A 377 20.50 9.69 21.03
N PHE A 378 21.44 10.55 20.65
CA PHE A 378 22.57 10.17 19.80
C PHE A 378 23.49 9.18 20.51
N GLU A 379 23.92 9.46 21.74
CA GLU A 379 24.78 8.56 22.51
C GLU A 379 24.13 7.20 22.72
N TYR A 380 22.84 7.17 23.06
CA TYR A 380 22.11 5.92 23.24
C TYR A 380 22.02 5.12 21.94
N GLY A 381 21.54 5.72 20.84
CA GLY A 381 21.35 5.00 19.58
C GLY A 381 22.67 4.65 18.88
N TYR A 382 23.67 5.54 18.91
CA TYR A 382 24.97 5.30 18.25
C TYR A 382 25.79 4.21 18.96
N SER A 383 25.47 3.89 20.22
CA SER A 383 26.09 2.77 20.95
C SER A 383 25.68 1.38 20.45
N PHE A 384 24.64 1.29 19.63
CA PHE A 384 24.14 0.02 19.09
C PHE A 384 25.07 -0.59 18.06
N SER A 385 24.94 -1.90 17.88
CA SER A 385 25.65 -2.64 16.82
C SER A 385 25.12 -2.25 15.43
N ASP A 386 25.90 -2.49 14.39
CA ASP A 386 25.48 -2.23 13.01
C ASP A 386 24.28 -3.12 12.61
N GLU A 387 24.20 -4.32 13.16
CA GLU A 387 23.08 -5.27 12.99
C GLU A 387 21.79 -4.73 13.61
N ASP A 388 21.86 -4.15 14.81
CA ASP A 388 20.72 -3.47 15.44
C ASP A 388 20.29 -2.26 14.60
N LEU A 389 21.25 -1.45 14.12
CA LEU A 389 20.98 -0.23 13.36
C LEU A 389 20.41 -0.47 11.96
N LYS A 390 20.62 -1.65 11.35
CA LYS A 390 19.91 -2.04 10.12
C LYS A 390 18.39 -2.13 10.32
N ILE A 391 17.95 -2.39 11.54
CA ILE A 391 16.53 -2.50 11.92
C ILE A 391 16.04 -1.19 12.55
N ILE A 392 16.88 -0.58 13.39
CA ILE A 392 16.58 0.64 14.16
C ILE A 392 17.12 1.86 13.42
N ASN A 393 16.24 2.59 12.75
CA ASN A 393 16.62 3.75 11.95
C ASN A 393 17.04 4.97 12.83
N LEU A 394 18.35 5.22 12.91
CA LEU A 394 18.95 6.34 13.65
C LEU A 394 19.17 7.61 12.78
N SER A 395 18.88 7.55 11.47
CA SER A 395 19.26 8.59 10.49
C SER A 395 18.86 10.01 10.92
N PHE A 396 17.63 10.22 11.37
CA PHE A 396 17.14 11.54 11.79
C PHE A 396 17.94 12.12 12.97
N ILE A 397 18.21 11.32 14.00
CA ILE A 397 18.96 11.73 15.19
C ILE A 397 20.42 12.02 14.81
N ALA A 398 21.06 11.12 14.05
CA ALA A 398 22.45 11.29 13.64
C ALA A 398 22.64 12.52 12.72
N SER A 399 21.73 12.73 11.77
CA SER A 399 21.76 13.91 10.87
C SER A 399 21.57 15.20 11.68
N THR A 400 20.59 15.22 12.58
CA THR A 400 20.35 16.36 13.47
C THR A 400 21.55 16.65 14.37
N TYR A 401 22.20 15.61 14.90
CA TYR A 401 23.39 15.76 15.74
C TYR A 401 24.56 16.39 14.98
N LEU A 402 24.84 15.95 13.74
CA LEU A 402 25.88 16.55 12.91
C LEU A 402 25.59 18.02 12.54
N ASP A 403 24.32 18.35 12.27
CA ASP A 403 23.88 19.72 11.93
C ASP A 403 23.96 20.66 13.15
N LYS A 404 23.47 20.22 14.31
CA LYS A 404 23.29 21.09 15.49
C LYS A 404 24.48 21.15 16.43
N THR A 405 25.44 20.22 16.33
CA THR A 405 26.61 20.17 17.23
C THR A 405 27.86 20.77 16.57
N TYR A 406 27.98 22.09 16.64
CA TYR A 406 29.07 22.85 16.00
C TYR A 406 30.49 22.56 16.54
N SER A 407 30.61 21.99 17.74
CA SER A 407 31.90 21.70 18.39
C SER A 407 32.50 20.33 18.02
N LEU A 408 31.85 19.56 17.17
CA LEU A 408 32.38 18.27 16.69
C LEU A 408 33.60 18.48 15.80
N ASP A 409 34.69 17.81 16.16
CA ASP A 409 35.89 17.67 15.33
C ASP A 409 35.56 17.04 13.96
N SER A 410 36.30 17.44 12.92
CA SER A 410 36.08 16.97 11.55
C SER A 410 36.26 15.45 11.42
N SER A 411 37.25 14.87 12.11
CA SER A 411 37.48 13.42 12.07
C SER A 411 36.27 12.65 12.62
N LYS A 412 35.68 13.16 13.71
CA LYS A 412 34.50 12.53 14.31
C LYS A 412 33.25 12.69 13.44
N ARG A 413 33.09 13.84 12.77
CA ARG A 413 32.01 14.07 11.80
C ARG A 413 32.12 13.08 10.63
N ASP A 414 33.32 12.86 10.12
CA ASP A 414 33.57 11.94 9.00
C ASP A 414 33.33 10.48 9.41
N GLU A 415 33.75 10.08 10.62
CA GLU A 415 33.49 8.74 11.16
C GLU A 415 31.98 8.44 11.24
N ILE A 416 31.20 9.35 11.84
CA ILE A 416 29.75 9.20 11.97
C ILE A 416 29.11 9.16 10.59
N SER A 417 29.48 10.10 9.71
CA SER A 417 28.90 10.20 8.37
C SER A 417 29.16 8.95 7.54
N LYS A 418 30.38 8.42 7.59
CA LYS A 418 30.75 7.18 6.91
C LYS A 418 29.94 6.00 7.43
N ARG A 419 29.88 5.81 8.75
CA ARG A 419 29.12 4.70 9.35
C ARG A 419 27.64 4.75 8.96
N MET A 420 27.03 5.93 8.97
CA MET A 420 25.62 6.08 8.58
C MET A 420 25.40 5.87 7.09
N SER A 421 26.33 6.31 6.23
CA SER A 421 26.28 6.04 4.78
C SER A 421 26.44 4.56 4.46
N ASP A 422 27.31 3.84 5.18
CA ASP A 422 27.49 2.39 5.02
C ASP A 422 26.23 1.61 5.44
N LEU A 423 25.48 2.11 6.43
CA LEU A 423 24.26 1.47 6.95
C LEU A 423 23.00 1.79 6.12
N TYR A 424 22.84 3.05 5.70
CA TYR A 424 21.58 3.57 5.15
C TYR A 424 21.70 4.12 3.72
N GLY A 425 22.90 4.10 3.13
CA GLY A 425 23.19 4.65 1.79
C GLY A 425 23.62 6.12 1.80
N GLU A 426 24.12 6.61 0.68
CA GLU A 426 24.69 7.97 0.56
C GLU A 426 23.69 9.10 0.87
N ASP A 427 22.39 8.84 0.70
CA ASP A 427 21.30 9.80 0.90
C ASP A 427 20.67 9.76 2.29
N TRP A 428 21.32 9.12 3.27
CA TRP A 428 20.76 8.90 4.61
C TRP A 428 20.39 10.19 5.37
N GLN A 429 20.95 11.34 4.98
CA GLN A 429 20.66 12.64 5.58
C GLN A 429 19.44 13.34 4.96
N LEU A 430 18.99 12.89 3.78
CA LEU A 430 17.87 13.53 3.08
C LEU A 430 16.56 13.26 3.80
N SER A 431 15.74 14.28 3.94
CA SER A 431 14.34 14.10 4.32
C SER A 431 13.59 13.31 3.24
N THR A 432 12.48 12.69 3.60
CA THR A 432 11.62 11.96 2.64
C THR A 432 11.19 12.84 1.45
N LYS A 433 11.02 14.15 1.68
CA LYS A 433 10.68 15.11 0.63
C LYS A 433 11.85 15.39 -0.31
N GLU A 434 13.07 15.50 0.22
CA GLU A 434 14.28 15.70 -0.57
C GLU A 434 14.65 14.45 -1.36
N LEU A 435 14.48 13.27 -0.75
CA LEU A 435 14.67 11.99 -1.43
C LEU A 435 13.67 11.82 -2.58
N ALA A 436 12.39 12.15 -2.37
CA ALA A 436 11.38 12.16 -3.42
C ALA A 436 11.73 13.13 -4.55
N ALA A 437 12.12 14.37 -4.21
CA ALA A 437 12.53 15.37 -5.20
C ALA A 437 13.80 14.98 -5.97
N LYS A 438 14.78 14.34 -5.31
CA LYS A 438 15.99 13.82 -5.95
C LYS A 438 15.65 12.68 -6.91
N LEU A 439 14.81 11.73 -6.49
CA LEU A 439 14.32 10.66 -7.35
C LEU A 439 13.57 11.23 -8.57
N ASP A 440 12.68 12.20 -8.37
CA ASP A 440 11.95 12.87 -9.45
C ASP A 440 12.89 13.60 -10.43
N ALA A 441 13.95 14.25 -9.92
CA ALA A 441 14.96 14.92 -10.74
C ALA A 441 15.85 13.92 -11.51
N GLU A 442 16.25 12.81 -10.89
CA GLU A 442 17.01 11.74 -11.54
C GLU A 442 16.16 11.03 -12.61
N TYR A 443 14.86 10.85 -12.37
CA TYR A 443 13.91 10.37 -13.39
C TYR A 443 13.78 11.37 -14.54
N SER A 444 13.70 12.67 -14.25
CA SER A 444 13.59 13.72 -15.28
C SER A 444 14.86 13.84 -16.13
N LEU A 445 16.04 13.68 -15.53
CA LEU A 445 17.34 13.72 -16.24
C LEU A 445 17.59 12.48 -17.10
N ARG A 446 17.09 11.31 -16.69
CA ARG A 446 17.13 10.08 -17.51
C ARG A 446 16.19 10.16 -18.72
N ASN A 447 15.14 10.98 -18.66
CA ASN A 447 14.21 11.21 -19.77
C ASN A 447 14.67 12.33 -20.74
N GLN A 448 15.84 12.95 -20.51
CA GLN A 448 16.44 13.97 -21.40
C GLN A 448 17.65 13.47 -22.20
N LYS A 449 17.97 12.17 -22.13
CA LYS A 449 18.95 11.50 -23.00
C LYS A 449 18.24 10.46 -23.83
#